data_AF-A0A3B9PJL7-F1
#
_entry.id   AF-A0A3B9PJL7-F1
#
_cell.length_a   1.000
_cell.length_b   1.000
_cell.length_c   1.000
_cell.angle_alpha   90.00
_cell.angle_beta   90.00
_cell.angle_gamma   90.00
#
_symmetry.space_group_name_H-M   'P 1'
#
loop_
_entity.id
_entity.type
_entity.pdbx_description
1 polymer ?
#
loop_
_entity_poly.entity_id
_entity_poly.type
_entity_poly.pdbx_seq_one_letter_code
_entity_poly.pdbx_strand_id
1 'polypeptide(L)' 'MSETATIGVDATPRVSKRFRLQWEEAQQAWVLLYPEGMVRLNQSAGEILRRCDGARSVAEVVADLEQAFAT' A
#
# COMPACT_ATOMS: atom_id res chain seq x y z
N MET A 1 -5.55 21.20 7.79
CA MET A 1 -5.82 20.29 8.93
C MET A 1 -5.89 18.89 8.35
N SER A 2 -4.89 18.05 8.58
CA SER A 2 -4.90 16.68 8.09
C SER A 2 -5.76 15.85 9.03
N GLU A 3 -6.91 15.42 8.53
CA GLU A 3 -7.84 14.54 9.25
C GLU A 3 -7.20 13.15 9.31
N THR A 4 -6.73 12.73 10.49
CA THR A 4 -6.32 11.35 10.73
C THR A 4 -7.57 10.49 10.78
N ALA A 5 -7.94 9.90 9.64
CA ALA A 5 -8.99 8.90 9.59
C ALA A 5 -8.51 7.66 10.36
N THR A 6 -9.25 7.27 11.41
CA THR A 6 -9.03 5.99 12.08
C THR A 6 -9.45 4.87 11.13
N ILE A 7 -8.48 4.06 10.69
CA ILE A 7 -8.75 2.89 9.85
C ILE A 7 -9.03 1.71 10.80
N GLY A 8 -10.25 1.15 10.74
CA GLY A 8 -10.61 -0.04 11.51
C GLY A 8 -9.95 -1.31 10.97
N VAL A 9 -9.82 -2.34 11.79
CA VAL A 9 -9.21 -3.62 11.40
C VAL A 9 -10.03 -4.38 10.34
N ASP A 10 -11.35 -4.18 10.34
CA ASP A 10 -12.28 -4.74 9.35
C ASP A 10 -12.40 -3.86 8.08
N ALA A 11 -11.74 -2.71 8.03
CA ALA A 11 -11.80 -1.84 6.86
C ALA A 11 -11.07 -2.49 5.68
N THR A 12 -11.58 -2.32 4.46
CA THR A 12 -10.96 -2.81 3.23
C THR A 12 -10.23 -1.68 2.50
N PRO A 13 -8.96 -1.39 2.84
CA PRO A 13 -8.25 -0.25 2.27
C PRO A 13 -8.01 -0.45 0.78
N ARG A 14 -8.13 0.64 0.02
CA ARG A 14 -7.86 0.66 -1.41
C ARG A 14 -7.05 1.89 -1.79
N VAL A 15 -6.04 1.70 -2.64
CA VAL A 15 -5.36 2.83 -3.28
C VAL A 15 -6.35 3.61 -4.15
N SER A 16 -6.50 4.91 -3.87
CA SER A 16 -7.43 5.77 -4.63
C SER A 16 -7.06 5.75 -6.12
N LYS A 17 -8.07 5.77 -7.00
CA LYS A 17 -7.89 5.68 -8.46
C LYS A 17 -7.04 6.81 -9.06
N ARG A 18 -6.84 7.90 -8.31
CA ARG A 18 -5.98 9.03 -8.72
C ARG A 18 -4.48 8.71 -8.58
N PHE A 19 -4.16 7.71 -7.77
CA PHE A 19 -2.80 7.23 -7.58
C PHE A 19 -2.62 5.93 -8.35
N ARG A 20 -1.45 5.76 -8.98
CA ARG A 20 -1.07 4.53 -9.64
C ARG A 20 0.15 3.95 -8.95
N LEU A 21 -0.04 2.79 -8.32
CA LEU A 21 1.06 1.99 -7.79
C LEU A 21 1.70 1.20 -8.95
N GLN A 22 3.01 1.31 -9.09
CA GLN A 22 3.78 0.66 -10.16
C GLN A 22 5.09 0.11 -9.58
N TRP A 23 5.53 -1.06 -10.06
CA TRP A 23 6.89 -1.55 -9.81
C TRP A 23 7.84 -0.97 -10.86
N GLU A 24 8.96 -0.44 -10.41
CA GLU A 24 10.02 0.11 -11.27
C GLU A 24 11.26 -0.78 -11.19
N GLU A 25 11.54 -1.53 -12.25
CA GLU A 25 12.69 -2.44 -12.29
C GLU A 25 14.03 -1.70 -12.21
N ALA A 26 14.15 -0.52 -12.83
CA ALA A 26 15.37 0.27 -12.78
C ALA A 26 15.77 0.70 -11.36
N GLN A 27 14.78 0.83 -10.46
CA GLN A 27 14.97 1.24 -9.07
C GLN A 27 14.79 0.08 -8.08
N GLN A 28 14.36 -1.09 -8.56
CA GLN A 28 13.96 -2.24 -7.75
C GLN A 28 13.03 -1.84 -6.60
N ALA A 29 12.06 -0.97 -6.88
CA ALA A 29 11.19 -0.37 -5.88
C ALA A 29 9.78 -0.16 -6.39
N TRP A 30 8.83 -0.17 -5.46
CA TRP A 30 7.47 0.30 -5.71
C TRP A 30 7.45 1.83 -5.75
N VAL A 31 6.76 2.38 -6.74
CA VAL A 31 6.53 3.83 -6.88
C VAL A 31 5.05 4.12 -6.94
N LEU A 32 4.66 5.25 -6.33
CA LEU A 32 3.32 5.78 -6.38
C LEU A 32 3.31 7.03 -7.28
N LEU A 33 2.65 6.91 -8.43
CA LEU A 33 2.50 8.00 -9.40
C LEU A 33 1.21 8.77 -9.12
N TYR A 34 1.29 10.09 -9.21
CA TYR A 34 0.16 11.01 -9.15
C TYR A 34 0.38 12.16 -10.14
N PRO A 35 -0.64 12.98 -10.48
CA PRO A 35 -0.54 13.90 -11.61
C PRO A 35 0.61 14.92 -11.50
N GLU A 36 1.00 15.29 -10.28
CA GLU A 36 2.03 16.29 -9.99
C GLU A 36 3.41 15.67 -9.69
N GLY A 37 3.55 14.34 -9.66
CA GLY A 37 4.84 13.70 -9.38
C GLY A 37 4.82 12.20 -9.09
N MET A 38 5.89 11.76 -8.43
CA MET A 38 6.13 10.36 -8.07
C MET A 38 6.72 10.28 -6.67
N VAL A 39 6.22 9.32 -5.88
CA VAL A 39 6.83 8.95 -4.59
C VAL A 39 7.47 7.57 -4.73
N ARG A 40 8.76 7.46 -4.42
CA ARG A 40 9.43 6.16 -4.26
C ARG A 40 9.10 5.60 -2.89
N LEU A 41 8.53 4.41 -2.83
CA LEU A 41 8.21 3.73 -1.60
C LEU A 41 9.41 2.92 -1.12
N ASN A 42 9.52 2.77 0.19
CA ASN A 42 10.39 1.73 0.74
C ASN A 42 9.74 0.35 0.53
N GLN A 43 10.52 -0.71 0.75
CA GLN A 43 10.07 -2.08 0.53
C GLN A 43 8.77 -2.39 1.29
N SER A 44 8.72 -2.08 2.59
CA SER A 44 7.55 -2.35 3.43
C SER A 44 6.29 -1.60 2.97
N ALA A 45 6.40 -0.31 2.62
CA ALA A 45 5.27 0.48 2.16
C ALA A 45 4.74 -0.01 0.80
N GLY A 46 5.62 -0.45 -0.10
CA GLY A 46 5.24 -1.07 -1.36
C GLY A 46 4.46 -2.37 -1.15
N GLU A 47 4.94 -3.21 -0.25
CA GLU A 47 4.31 -4.50 0.08
C GLU A 47 2.94 -4.33 0.75
N ILE A 48 2.79 -3.33 1.62
CA ILE A 48 1.50 -2.95 2.21
C ILE A 48 0.55 -2.45 1.11
N LEU A 49 0.96 -1.44 0.32
CA LEU A 49 0.08 -0.80 -0.66
C LEU A 49 -0.33 -1.73 -1.80
N ARG A 50 0.51 -2.70 -2.17
CA ARG A 50 0.16 -3.74 -3.15
C ARG A 50 -1.02 -4.61 -2.68
N ARG A 51 -1.19 -4.79 -1.36
CA ARG A 51 -2.27 -5.59 -0.76
C ARG A 51 -3.53 -4.78 -0.48
N CYS A 52 -3.44 -3.45 -0.50
CA CYS A 52 -4.57 -2.53 -0.36
C CYS A 52 -5.34 -2.36 -1.68
N ASP A 53 -6.03 -3.43 -2.11
CA ASP A 53 -6.81 -3.50 -3.34
C ASP A 53 -8.32 -3.18 -3.14
N GLY A 54 -8.76 -3.08 -1.89
CA GLY A 54 -10.17 -2.89 -1.50
C GLY A 54 -10.95 -4.20 -1.34
N ALA A 55 -10.30 -5.36 -1.47
CA ALA A 55 -10.92 -6.66 -1.24
C ALA A 55 -10.58 -7.22 0.14
N ARG A 56 -9.33 -7.05 0.59
CA ARG A 56 -8.83 -7.56 1.87
C ARG A 56 -9.04 -6.55 2.99
N SER A 57 -9.46 -7.02 4.15
CA SER A 57 -9.49 -6.23 5.37
C SER A 57 -8.08 -5.90 5.88
N VAL A 58 -7.95 -4.87 6.71
CA VAL A 58 -6.65 -4.56 7.36
C VAL A 58 -6.13 -5.77 8.14
N ALA A 59 -6.99 -6.52 8.83
CA ALA A 59 -6.62 -7.75 9.54
C ALA A 59 -6.00 -8.81 8.60
N GLU A 60 -6.62 -9.03 7.43
CA GLU A 60 -6.09 -9.96 6.42
C GLU A 60 -4.78 -9.48 5.81
N VAL A 61 -4.65 -8.17 5.56
CA VAL A 61 -3.39 -7.59 5.06
C VAL A 61 -2.26 -7.79 6.07
N VAL A 62 -2.53 -7.56 7.36
CA VAL A 62 -1.55 -7.80 8.43
C VAL A 62 -1.15 -9.27 8.47
N ALA A 63 -2.11 -10.19 8.48
CA ALA A 63 -1.82 -11.63 8.50
C ALA A 63 -1.00 -12.09 7.28
N ASP A 64 -1.31 -11.61 6.07
CA ASP A 64 -0.56 -11.92 4.85
C ASP A 64 0.87 -11.39 4.92
N LEU A 65 1.08 -10.18 5.46
CA LEU A 65 2.41 -9.61 5.68
C LEU A 65 3.19 -10.40 6.73
N GLU A 66 2.57 -10.75 7.86
CA GLU A 66 3.21 -11.59 8.89
C GLU A 66 3.64 -12.93 8.30
N GLN A 67 2.80 -13.57 7.48
CA GLN A 67 3.16 -14.82 6.80
C GLN A 67 4.27 -14.64 5.77
N ALA A 68 4.23 -13.57 4.97
CA ALA A 68 5.21 -13.31 3.93
C ALA A 68 6.60 -12.96 4.47
N PHE A 69 6.68 -12.43 5.70
CA PHE A 69 7.92 -11.97 6.33
C PHE A 69 8.29 -12.73 7.62
N ALA A 70 7.55 -13.79 7.99
CA ALA A 70 7.91 -14.67 9.10
C ALA A 70 9.29 -15.29 8.83
N THR A 71 10.30 -14.83 9.57
CA THR A 71 11.69 -15.28 9.51
C THR A 71 12.06 -15.99 10.81
#